data_AF-A0A7Z0EBA7-F1
#
_entry.id   AF-A0A7Z0EBA7-F1
#
_cell.length_a   1.000
_cell.length_b   1.000
_cell.length_c   1.000
_cell.angle_alpha   90.00
_cell.angle_beta   90.00
_cell.angle_gamma   90.00
#
_symmetry.space_group_name_H-M   'P 1'
#
loop_
_entity.id
_entity.type
_entity.pdbx_description
1 polymer ?
#
loop_
_entity_poly.entity_id
_entity_poly.type
_entity_poly.pdbx_seq_one_letter_code
_entity_poly.pdbx_strand_id
1 'polypeptide(L)'
;MLISVTDDEHGRYLVESETGSRYTLDLDKRIVRRLPTELSALRLRRDGDHVDLVEVVRCAVGQPMLLLVDLNVPGVWLTTRESTRVVRIDRLPEHSVR
;
A
#
# COMPACT_ATOMS: atom_id res chain seq x y z
N MET A 1 8.84 11.31 -7.79
CA MET A 1 8.80 11.29 -6.32
C MET A 1 7.83 12.34 -5.78
N LEU A 2 6.83 11.86 -5.06
CA LEU A 2 5.80 12.67 -4.38
C LEU A 2 6.11 12.74 -2.87
N ILE A 3 5.50 13.71 -2.17
CA ILE A 3 5.66 13.87 -0.72
C ILE A 3 4.57 13.14 0.08
N SER A 4 3.39 12.95 -0.49
CA SER A 4 2.24 12.28 0.12
C SER A 4 1.29 11.72 -0.92
N VAL A 5 0.38 10.85 -0.48
CA VAL A 5 -0.80 10.37 -1.19
C VAL A 5 -1.98 10.45 -0.23
N THR A 6 -3.09 11.04 -0.66
CA THR A 6 -4.33 11.14 0.11
C THR A 6 -5.41 10.20 -0.45
N ASP A 7 -6.50 9.99 0.30
CA ASP A 7 -7.54 9.02 -0.07
C ASP A 7 -8.38 9.43 -1.30
N ASP A 8 -8.47 10.74 -1.55
CA ASP A 8 -9.21 11.34 -2.66
C ASP A 8 -8.41 11.40 -3.98
N GLU A 9 -7.15 10.96 -3.97
CA GLU A 9 -6.33 10.88 -5.17
C GLU A 9 -6.71 9.70 -6.09
N HIS A 10 -6.23 9.77 -7.33
CA HIS A 10 -6.48 8.79 -8.38
C HIS A 10 -5.18 8.25 -8.99
N GLY A 11 -5.24 7.02 -9.48
CA GLY A 11 -4.11 6.34 -10.09
C GLY A 11 -3.41 5.35 -9.17
N ARG A 12 -2.18 5.01 -9.56
CA ARG A 12 -1.38 3.98 -8.92
C ARG A 12 -0.09 4.54 -8.35
N TYR A 13 0.28 4.03 -7.18
CA TYR A 13 1.43 4.52 -6.42
C TYR A 13 2.26 3.36 -5.90
N LEU A 14 3.58 3.51 -5.92
CA LEU A 14 4.52 2.65 -5.24
C LEU A 14 5.02 3.38 -3.99
N VAL A 15 4.80 2.78 -2.83
CA VAL A 15 5.21 3.31 -1.53
C VAL A 15 6.26 2.37 -0.94
N GLU A 16 7.38 2.93 -0.50
CA GLU A 16 8.47 2.19 0.12
C GLU A 16 8.69 2.69 1.55
N SER A 17 8.78 1.76 2.50
CA SER A 17 9.08 2.05 3.89
C SER A 17 10.57 1.85 4.21
N GLU A 18 11.02 2.41 5.33
CA GLU A 18 12.41 2.39 5.81
C GLU A 18 12.98 0.97 5.98
N THR A 19 12.13 -0.01 6.26
CA THR A 19 12.53 -1.42 6.37
C THR A 19 12.52 -2.17 5.03
N GLY A 20 12.38 -1.45 3.91
CA GLY A 20 12.36 -2.01 2.56
C GLY A 20 11.05 -2.71 2.17
N SER A 21 9.97 -2.50 2.93
CA SER A 21 8.64 -2.98 2.50
C SER A 21 8.13 -2.10 1.38
N ARG A 22 7.64 -2.72 0.30
CA ARG A 22 7.07 -2.01 -0.85
C ARG A 22 5.59 -2.33 -1.00
N TYR A 23 4.78 -1.31 -1.21
CA TYR A 23 3.34 -1.42 -1.41
C TYR A 23 2.95 -0.77 -2.74
N THR A 24 2.09 -1.42 -3.50
CA THR A 24 1.35 -0.75 -4.57
C THR A 24 -0.03 -0.38 -4.07
N LEU A 25 -0.38 0.90 -4.15
CA LEU A 25 -1.73 1.43 -3.93
C LEU A 25 -2.34 1.71 -5.30
N ASP A 26 -3.47 1.09 -5.60
CA ASP A 26 -4.29 1.38 -6.76
C ASP A 26 -5.57 2.04 -6.25
N LEU A 27 -5.61 3.38 -6.29
CA LEU A 27 -6.70 4.16 -5.73
C LEU A 27 -7.94 4.15 -6.63
N ASP A 28 -7.75 3.92 -7.93
CA ASP A 28 -8.86 3.79 -8.88
C ASP A 28 -9.63 2.50 -8.65
N LYS A 29 -8.91 1.40 -8.33
CA LYS A 29 -9.53 0.11 -8.04
C LYS A 29 -9.78 -0.14 -6.56
N ARG A 30 -9.31 0.76 -5.68
CA ARG A 30 -9.33 0.59 -4.22
C ARG A 30 -8.68 -0.72 -3.77
N ILE A 31 -7.43 -0.94 -4.21
CA ILE A 31 -6.64 -2.12 -3.89
C ILE A 31 -5.26 -1.74 -3.35
N VAL A 32 -4.80 -2.44 -2.32
CA VAL A 32 -3.41 -2.44 -1.86
C VAL A 32 -2.79 -3.81 -2.02
N ARG A 33 -1.52 -3.84 -2.43
CA ARG A 33 -0.71 -5.07 -2.47
C ARG A 33 0.67 -4.80 -1.89
N ARG A 34 1.09 -5.64 -0.95
CA ARG A 34 2.49 -5.67 -0.51
C ARG A 34 3.30 -6.49 -1.51
N LEU A 35 4.33 -5.88 -2.09
CA LEU A 35 5.24 -6.58 -2.99
C LEU A 35 6.20 -7.43 -2.15
N PRO A 36 6.49 -8.67 -2.58
CA PRO A 36 7.55 -9.45 -1.96
C PRO A 36 8.88 -8.69 -2.04
N THR A 37 9.69 -8.83 -1.00
CA THR A 37 11.07 -8.34 -0.98
C THR A 37 12.01 -9.53 -0.94
N GLU A 38 12.99 -9.55 -1.86
CA GLU A 38 14.03 -10.59 -1.90
C GLU A 38 14.88 -10.60 -0.62
N LEU A 39 14.87 -9.49 0.14
CA LEU A 39 15.61 -9.33 1.40
C LEU A 39 14.95 -10.03 2.59
N SER A 40 13.67 -10.41 2.51
CA SER A 40 13.03 -11.19 3.57
C SER A 40 12.98 -12.66 3.16
N ALA A 41 13.88 -13.47 3.73
CA ALA A 41 13.88 -14.93 3.58
C ALA A 41 12.55 -15.59 4.05
N LEU A 42 11.67 -14.82 4.69
CA LEU A 42 10.33 -15.22 5.11
C LEU A 42 9.31 -14.50 4.23
N ARG A 43 8.59 -15.24 3.38
CA ARG A 43 7.35 -14.73 2.76
C ARG A 43 6.40 -14.33 3.88
N LEU A 44 6.07 -13.06 3.98
CA LEU A 44 5.12 -12.61 4.99
C LEU A 44 3.71 -12.94 4.54
N ARG A 45 2.82 -13.10 5.52
CA ARG A 45 1.43 -13.50 5.30
C ARG A 45 0.76 -12.52 4.31
N ARG A 46 0.22 -13.06 3.20
CA ARG A 46 -0.45 -12.34 2.10
C ARG A 46 0.46 -11.43 1.25
N ASP A 47 1.76 -11.67 1.20
CA ASP A 47 2.61 -11.02 0.20
C ASP A 47 2.15 -11.38 -1.23
N GLY A 48 1.97 -10.37 -2.08
CA GLY A 48 1.50 -10.54 -3.46
C GLY A 48 -0.02 -10.58 -3.63
N ASP A 49 -0.79 -10.72 -2.55
CA ASP A 49 -2.25 -10.72 -2.63
C ASP A 49 -2.81 -9.31 -2.83
N HIS A 50 -3.91 -9.21 -3.58
CA HIS A 50 -4.72 -8.00 -3.61
C HIS A 50 -5.57 -7.96 -2.34
N VAL A 51 -5.52 -6.83 -1.64
CA VAL A 51 -6.31 -6.56 -0.45
C VAL A 51 -7.14 -5.31 -0.70
N ASP A 52 -8.41 -5.33 -0.30
CA ASP A 52 -9.31 -4.21 -0.51
C ASP A 52 -8.86 -3.03 0.36
N LEU A 53 -8.57 -1.91 -0.30
CA LEU A 53 -8.19 -0.66 0.35
C LEU A 53 -9.44 0.15 0.63
N VAL A 54 -9.76 0.31 1.91
CA VAL A 54 -10.93 1.07 2.34
C VAL A 54 -10.57 2.55 2.47
N GLU A 55 -9.43 2.87 3.10
CA GLU A 55 -9.03 4.26 3.30
C GLU A 55 -7.50 4.43 3.40
N VAL A 56 -6.98 5.50 2.79
CA VAL A 56 -5.64 6.05 3.04
C VAL A 56 -5.71 7.07 4.17
N VAL A 57 -5.58 6.60 5.41
CA VAL A 57 -5.58 7.48 6.59
C VAL A 57 -4.34 8.36 6.64
N ARG A 58 -3.17 7.81 6.28
CA ARG A 58 -1.90 8.55 6.20
C ARG A 58 -0.92 7.87 5.26
N CYS A 59 -0.40 8.61 4.29
CA CYS A 59 0.73 8.18 3.47
C CYS A 59 1.58 9.39 3.11
N ALA A 60 2.67 9.62 3.85
CA ALA A 60 3.56 10.76 3.62
C ALA A 60 5.01 10.38 3.95
N VAL A 61 5.96 10.87 3.16
CA VAL A 61 7.39 10.65 3.38
C VAL A 61 7.79 11.18 4.77
N GLY A 62 8.56 10.37 5.52
CA GLY A 62 8.97 10.65 6.90
C GLY A 62 7.97 10.20 7.96
N GLN A 63 6.76 9.77 7.59
CA GLN A 63 5.72 9.31 8.52
C GLN A 63 5.42 7.82 8.34
N PRO A 64 4.97 7.10 9.38
CA PRO A 64 4.39 5.77 9.22
C PRO A 64 3.20 5.82 8.26
N MET A 65 3.15 4.89 7.29
CA MET A 65 1.95 4.70 6.49
C MET A 65 0.87 4.06 7.36
N LEU A 66 -0.38 4.53 7.23
CA LEU A 66 -1.55 3.99 7.91
C LEU A 66 -2.70 3.84 6.92
N LEU A 67 -3.17 2.62 6.75
CA LEU A 67 -4.28 2.27 5.85
C LEU A 67 -5.37 1.53 6.62
N LEU A 68 -6.62 1.72 6.23
CA LEU A 68 -7.71 0.81 6.57
C LEU A 68 -7.94 -0.13 5.39
N VAL A 69 -7.96 -1.43 5.68
CA VAL A 69 -8.15 -2.47 4.67
C VAL A 69 -9.20 -3.47 5.10
N ASP A 70 -9.91 -4.04 4.14
CA ASP A 70 -10.75 -5.23 4.39
C ASP A 70 -9.96 -6.49 4.01
N LEU A 71 -9.79 -7.38 4.99
CA LEU A 71 -9.12 -8.66 4.80
C LEU A 71 -10.08 -9.79 4.43
N ASN A 72 -11.37 -9.48 4.31
CA ASN A 72 -12.48 -10.41 4.09
C ASN A 72 -12.50 -11.54 5.13
N VAL A 73 -12.28 -11.17 6.40
CA VAL A 73 -12.29 -12.12 7.52
C VAL A 73 -13.64 -12.03 8.23
N PRO A 74 -14.41 -13.13 8.35
CA PRO A 74 -15.71 -13.11 9.01
C PRO A 74 -15.66 -12.50 10.41
N GLY A 75 -16.56 -11.57 10.70
CA GLY A 75 -16.65 -10.87 11.99
C GLY A 75 -15.64 -9.73 12.20
N VAL A 76 -14.74 -9.48 11.23
CA VAL A 76 -13.81 -8.34 11.25
C VAL A 76 -14.25 -7.36 10.18
N TRP A 77 -14.61 -6.14 10.59
CA TRP A 77 -15.10 -5.12 9.66
C TRP A 77 -13.96 -4.50 8.87
N LEU A 78 -12.92 -4.05 9.58
CA LEU A 78 -11.75 -3.39 8.99
C LEU A 78 -10.51 -3.79 9.78
N THR A 79 -9.37 -3.81 9.09
CA THR A 79 -8.06 -4.02 9.69
C THR A 79 -7.19 -2.81 9.42
N THR A 80 -6.54 -2.30 10.47
CA THR A 80 -5.52 -1.27 10.33
C THR A 80 -4.22 -1.91 9.86
N ARG A 81 -3.61 -1.33 8.82
CA ARG A 81 -2.27 -1.70 8.35
C ARG A 81 -1.32 -0.53 8.49
N GLU A 82 -0.31 -0.72 9.34
CA GLU A 82 0.71 0.28 9.62
C GLU A 82 2.09 -0.22 9.15
N SER A 83 2.89 0.67 8.57
CA SER A 83 4.30 0.40 8.23
C SER A 83 5.26 1.23 9.08
N THR A 84 6.56 0.95 8.96
CA THR A 84 7.59 1.94 9.33
C THR A 84 7.50 3.19 8.46
N ARG A 85 8.34 4.19 8.74
CA ARG A 85 8.32 5.47 8.01
C ARG A 85 8.43 5.25 6.51
N VAL A 86 7.58 5.93 5.74
CA VAL A 86 7.67 5.99 4.28
C VAL A 86 8.92 6.77 3.91
N VAL A 87 9.74 6.22 3.02
CA VAL A 87 10.97 6.86 2.51
C VAL A 87 10.84 7.29 1.07
N ARG A 88 9.91 6.69 0.31
CA ARG A 88 9.68 7.03 -1.09
C ARG A 88 8.25 6.76 -1.51
N ILE A 89 7.74 7.67 -2.35
CA ILE A 89 6.43 7.56 -3.01
C ILE A 89 6.63 7.92 -4.48
N ASP A 90 6.26 7.02 -5.38
CA ASP A 90 6.28 7.26 -6.82
C ASP A 90 4.93 6.90 -7.46
N ARG A 91 4.45 7.77 -8.35
CA ARG A 91 3.31 7.45 -9.20
C ARG A 91 3.75 6.43 -10.25
N LEU A 92 2.97 5.37 -10.41
CA LEU A 92 3.18 4.36 -11.43
C LEU A 92 2.43 4.75 -12.70
N PRO A 93 2.96 4.41 -13.89
CA PRO A 93 2.25 4.63 -15.14
C PRO A 93 0.94 3.85 -15.14
N GLU A 94 -0.10 4.44 -15.74
CA GLU A 94 -1.34 3.74 -16.05
C GLU A 94 -1.00 2.53 -16.93
N HIS A 95 -1.55 1.35 -16.62
CA HIS A 95 -1.43 0.23 -17.55
C HIS A 95 -2.22 0.59 -18.81
N SER A 96 -1.52 0.91 -19.89
CA SER A 96 -2.10 0.86 -21.22
C SER A 96 -2.57 -0.57 -21.44
N VAL A 97 -3.89 -0.77 -21.43
CA VAL A 97 -4.52 -2.02 -21.85
C VAL A 97 -4.10 -2.23 -23.31
N ARG A 98 -3.40 -3.34 -23.58
CA ARG A 98 -3.29 -3.92 -24.91
C ARG A 98 -4.27 -5.06 -25.00
#